data_AF-F0R3B1-F1
#
_entry.id   AF-F0R3B1-F1
#
_cell.length_a   1.000
_cell.length_b   1.000
_cell.length_c   1.000
_cell.angle_alpha   90.00
_cell.angle_beta   90.00
_cell.angle_gamma   90.00
#
_symmetry.space_group_name_H-M   'P 1'
#
loop_
_entity.id
_entity.type
_entity.pdbx_description
1 polymer ?
#
loop_
_entity_poly.entity_id
_entity_poly.type
_entity_poly.pdbx_seq_one_letter_code
_entity_poly.pdbx_strand_id
1 'polypeptide(L)'
;MFETKFAVNIDKLEITYIWDMETRAYIEGLDYLQCGEYGEISIKRIENRNYHHQFVVLGPGDDGNDTVIGDLFFGSPNPLRPYVYLSVRNPILYKDYMLGGISYIEQALHLEFFRISKLHLAFDTNVNIINRFYKLLKNEDVDFVINDKKIKSMDEKVHSLIHISVGTRKNRYQDKSFYVKNNDDSLVLSAYNKALEMVENCAKDYIALKVGFNRIYRFEVRLNCYKVIRETLQAANVKDEELYYSLVDSNTLMKLFWVSLNRLVRIQKSRKSYNLLEALI
;
A
#
# COMPACT_ATOMS: atom_id res chain seq x y z
N MET A 1 -16.97 -23.61 -14.94
CA MET A 1 -16.26 -23.17 -13.71
C MET A 1 -15.48 -21.92 -14.11
N PHE A 2 -15.76 -20.76 -13.53
CA PHE A 2 -15.01 -19.53 -13.89
C PHE A 2 -13.60 -19.65 -13.30
N GLU A 3 -12.59 -19.36 -14.10
CA GLU A 3 -11.18 -19.33 -13.69
C GLU A 3 -10.96 -18.26 -12.61
N THR A 4 -10.32 -18.64 -11.50
CA THR A 4 -9.90 -17.71 -10.45
C THR A 4 -8.71 -16.91 -10.97
N LYS A 5 -8.87 -15.58 -11.00
CA LYS A 5 -7.80 -14.65 -11.39
C LYS A 5 -7.38 -13.84 -10.17
N PHE A 6 -6.07 -13.59 -10.05
CA PHE A 6 -5.54 -12.68 -9.04
C PHE A 6 -4.27 -11.98 -9.51
N ALA A 7 -3.97 -10.85 -8.87
CA ALA A 7 -2.73 -10.10 -9.05
C ALA A 7 -2.32 -9.47 -7.71
N VAL A 8 -1.02 -9.26 -7.51
CA VAL A 8 -0.50 -8.50 -6.36
C VAL A 8 0.29 -7.31 -6.87
N ASN A 9 0.00 -6.12 -6.34
CA ASN A 9 0.66 -4.87 -6.72
C ASN A 9 0.96 -4.02 -5.48
N ILE A 10 1.83 -3.04 -5.64
CA ILE A 10 2.04 -2.00 -4.64
C ILE A 10 0.95 -0.94 -4.83
N ASP A 11 0.25 -0.58 -3.75
CA ASP A 11 -0.78 0.45 -3.77
C ASP A 11 -0.33 1.76 -3.12
N LYS A 12 0.71 1.72 -2.28
CA LYS A 12 1.37 2.91 -1.75
C LYS A 12 2.83 2.63 -1.48
N LEU A 13 3.67 3.59 -1.82
CA LEU A 13 5.10 3.57 -1.59
C LEU A 13 5.56 4.92 -1.05
N GLU A 14 6.18 4.90 0.13
CA GLU A 14 6.93 6.04 0.69
C GLU A 14 8.36 5.57 0.91
N ILE A 15 9.31 6.25 0.26
CA ILE A 15 10.74 5.97 0.36
C ILE A 15 11.39 7.10 1.17
N THR A 16 12.36 6.74 1.98
CA THR A 16 13.13 7.67 2.82
C THR A 16 14.53 7.76 2.27
N TYR A 17 15.03 8.99 2.18
CA TYR A 17 16.33 9.31 1.62
C TYR A 17 17.14 10.19 2.57
N ILE A 18 18.45 10.21 2.30
CA ILE A 18 19.40 11.14 2.89
C ILE A 18 19.84 12.12 1.78
N TRP A 19 19.99 13.39 2.17
CA TRP A 19 20.73 14.39 1.42
C TRP A 19 21.96 14.79 2.22
N ASP A 20 23.03 15.14 1.52
CA ASP A 20 24.09 15.92 2.12
C ASP A 20 23.57 17.31 2.52
N MET A 21 24.31 17.98 3.41
CA MET A 21 23.89 19.26 3.98
C MET A 21 23.82 20.37 2.94
N GLU A 22 24.68 20.35 1.92
CA GLU A 22 24.75 21.40 0.89
C GLU A 22 23.56 21.30 -0.06
N THR A 23 23.30 20.10 -0.58
CA THR A 23 22.13 19.80 -1.43
C THR A 23 20.84 20.17 -0.71
N ARG A 24 20.71 19.77 0.56
CA ARG A 24 19.52 20.12 1.35
C ARG A 24 19.32 21.62 1.48
N ALA A 25 20.36 22.36 1.88
CA ALA A 25 20.28 23.81 2.06
C ALA A 25 19.96 24.53 0.73
N TYR A 26 20.50 24.03 -0.38
CA TYR A 26 20.19 24.53 -1.72
C TYR A 26 18.70 24.36 -2.04
N ILE A 27 18.16 23.14 -1.92
CA ILE A 27 16.74 22.87 -2.24
C ILE A 27 15.79 23.61 -1.29
N GLU A 28 16.16 23.79 -0.02
CA GLU A 28 15.37 24.54 0.97
C GLU A 28 15.03 25.96 0.52
N GLY A 29 15.91 26.61 -0.24
CA GLY A 29 15.74 27.97 -0.73
C GLY A 29 14.96 28.11 -2.05
N LEU A 30 14.57 27.01 -2.70
CA LEU A 30 13.98 27.04 -4.05
C LEU A 30 12.47 26.87 -4.05
N ASP A 31 11.76 27.57 -4.92
CA ASP A 31 10.34 27.28 -5.20
C ASP A 31 10.16 26.37 -6.42
N TYR A 32 11.18 26.27 -7.25
CA TYR A 32 11.20 25.45 -8.45
C TYR A 32 12.63 25.02 -8.77
N LEU A 33 12.79 23.79 -9.24
CA LEU A 33 14.03 23.29 -9.81
C LEU A 33 13.70 22.38 -10.98
N GLN A 34 14.46 22.52 -12.06
CA GLN A 34 14.50 21.58 -13.18
C GLN A 34 15.86 20.88 -13.14
N CYS A 35 15.87 19.55 -13.29
CA CYS A 35 17.02 18.68 -13.11
C CYS A 35 16.88 17.41 -13.97
N GLY A 36 17.90 16.55 -13.91
CA GLY A 36 18.05 15.43 -14.85
C GLY A 36 19.03 15.78 -15.97
N GLU A 37 19.54 14.77 -16.66
CA GLU A 37 20.50 14.89 -17.76
C GLU A 37 20.00 15.82 -18.88
N TYR A 38 18.68 15.85 -19.11
CA TYR A 38 18.03 16.65 -20.15
C TYR A 38 17.02 17.67 -19.60
N GLY A 39 16.95 17.85 -18.27
CA GLY A 39 16.00 18.76 -17.62
C GLY A 39 14.56 18.23 -17.58
N GLU A 40 14.36 16.92 -17.68
CA GLU A 40 13.05 16.27 -17.75
C GLU A 40 12.37 16.07 -16.39
N ILE A 41 13.11 16.21 -15.28
CA ILE A 41 12.54 16.18 -13.94
C ILE A 41 12.40 17.61 -13.44
N SER A 42 11.24 17.94 -12.90
CA SER A 42 11.09 19.20 -12.16
C SER A 42 10.42 19.00 -10.82
N ILE A 43 10.80 19.82 -9.86
CA ILE A 43 10.15 19.90 -8.56
C ILE A 43 9.58 21.30 -8.36
N LYS A 44 8.35 21.37 -7.87
CA LYS A 44 7.66 22.65 -7.60
C LYS A 44 7.15 22.68 -6.17
N ARG A 45 7.53 23.71 -5.42
CA ARG A 45 7.11 23.87 -4.03
C ARG A 45 5.59 24.01 -3.96
N ILE A 46 5.00 23.36 -2.97
CA ILE A 46 3.60 23.48 -2.63
C ILE A 46 3.44 23.72 -1.13
N GLU A 47 2.34 24.37 -0.75
CA GLU A 47 2.02 24.58 0.65
C GLU A 47 1.71 23.27 1.37
N ASN A 48 2.29 23.09 2.55
CA ASN A 48 2.01 21.97 3.44
C ASN A 48 1.92 22.45 4.89
N ARG A 49 1.03 21.81 5.66
CA ARG A 49 0.88 22.06 7.10
C ARG A 49 1.75 21.13 7.95
N ASN A 50 2.16 19.98 7.42
CA ASN A 50 2.81 18.91 8.18
C ASN A 50 4.35 18.92 8.06
N TYR A 51 4.87 19.62 7.07
CA TYR A 51 6.31 19.72 6.76
C TYR A 51 6.63 21.15 6.40
N HIS A 52 7.82 21.61 6.79
CA HIS A 52 8.31 22.93 6.38
C HIS A 52 8.54 23.01 4.87
N HIS A 53 8.88 21.89 4.22
CA HIS A 53 9.12 21.84 2.79
C HIS A 53 8.38 20.66 2.15
N GLN A 54 7.58 20.96 1.13
CA GLN A 54 6.98 19.97 0.24
C GLN A 54 7.06 20.44 -1.20
N PHE A 55 7.36 19.51 -2.09
CA PHE A 55 7.42 19.71 -3.52
C PHE A 55 6.61 18.62 -4.22
N VAL A 56 5.92 19.00 -5.29
CA VAL A 56 5.41 18.04 -6.27
C VAL A 56 6.56 17.70 -7.21
N VAL A 57 6.81 16.42 -7.44
CA VAL A 57 7.78 15.92 -8.42
C VAL A 57 7.05 15.64 -9.72
N LEU A 58 7.52 16.26 -10.80
CA LEU A 58 7.03 16.13 -12.16
C LEU A 58 8.09 15.42 -13.00
N GLY A 59 7.63 14.59 -13.93
CA GLY A 59 8.47 13.92 -14.92
C GLY A 59 7.72 13.71 -16.23
N PRO A 60 8.37 13.15 -17.26
CA PRO A 60 7.75 12.96 -18.56
C PRO A 60 6.57 11.97 -18.46
N GLY A 61 5.41 12.37 -18.96
CA GLY A 61 4.24 11.53 -19.10
C GLY A 61 4.19 10.80 -20.45
N ASP A 62 3.38 9.74 -20.50
CA ASP A 62 3.23 8.91 -21.71
C ASP A 62 2.59 9.67 -22.89
N ASP A 63 1.88 10.77 -22.61
CA ASP A 63 1.22 11.64 -23.58
C ASP A 63 2.09 12.84 -24.02
N GLY A 64 3.35 12.89 -23.55
CA GLY A 64 4.27 14.00 -23.78
C GLY A 64 4.06 15.21 -22.87
N ASN A 65 3.07 15.18 -21.97
CA ASN A 65 2.90 16.21 -20.94
C ASN A 65 3.57 15.79 -19.63
N ASP A 66 3.89 16.78 -18.78
CA ASP A 66 4.39 16.50 -17.43
C ASP A 66 3.35 15.72 -16.61
N THR A 67 3.80 14.64 -16.00
CA THR A 67 3.02 13.82 -15.08
C THR A 67 3.52 13.99 -13.66
N VAL A 68 2.60 14.06 -12.71
CA VAL A 68 2.93 14.06 -11.29
C VAL A 68 3.40 12.68 -10.86
N ILE A 69 4.69 12.57 -10.55
CA ILE A 69 5.31 11.32 -10.11
C ILE A 69 5.05 11.06 -8.63
N GLY A 70 5.17 12.10 -7.81
CA GLY A 70 5.15 11.96 -6.36
C GLY A 70 5.20 13.29 -5.64
N ASP A 71 5.21 13.21 -4.31
CA ASP A 71 5.45 14.33 -3.43
C ASP A 71 6.76 14.10 -2.67
N LEU A 72 7.69 15.05 -2.79
CA LEU A 72 8.94 15.08 -2.03
C LEU A 72 8.75 16.02 -0.83
N PHE A 73 9.06 15.58 0.38
CA PHE A 73 8.86 16.40 1.58
C PHE A 73 9.87 16.10 2.68
N PHE A 74 10.21 17.13 3.45
CA PHE A 74 11.22 17.08 4.51
C PHE A 74 11.06 18.29 5.45
N GLY A 75 11.87 18.33 6.52
CA GLY A 75 11.70 19.32 7.58
C GLY A 75 10.44 19.05 8.39
N SER A 76 10.29 17.83 8.91
CA SER A 76 9.18 17.51 9.81
C SER A 76 9.39 18.21 11.16
N PRO A 77 8.33 18.77 11.77
CA PRO A 77 8.37 19.21 13.16
C PRO A 77 8.61 18.05 14.14
N ASN A 78 8.35 16.81 13.71
CA ASN A 78 8.65 15.62 14.49
C ASN A 78 10.16 15.27 14.36
N PRO A 79 10.95 15.34 15.44
CA PRO A 79 12.38 15.06 15.40
C PRO A 79 12.71 13.61 15.01
N LEU A 80 11.74 12.68 15.11
CA LEU A 80 11.88 11.31 14.66
C LEU A 80 11.75 11.15 13.13
N ARG A 81 11.47 12.24 12.41
CA ARG A 81 11.36 12.29 10.95
C ARG A 81 12.30 13.33 10.32
N PRO A 82 13.63 13.24 10.53
CA PRO A 82 14.59 14.25 10.07
C PRO A 82 14.91 14.16 8.58
N TYR A 83 14.59 13.03 7.96
CA TYR A 83 14.99 12.64 6.61
C TYR A 83 14.14 13.28 5.52
N VAL A 84 14.51 12.98 4.27
CA VAL A 84 13.74 13.32 3.07
C VAL A 84 12.84 12.15 2.71
N TYR A 85 11.64 12.44 2.24
CA TYR A 85 10.65 11.43 1.90
C TYR A 85 10.10 11.66 0.50
N LEU A 86 9.98 10.60 -0.30
CA LEU A 86 9.22 10.60 -1.55
C LEU A 86 8.00 9.70 -1.38
N SER A 87 6.79 10.27 -1.49
CA SER A 87 5.55 9.50 -1.61
C SER A 87 5.17 9.41 -3.08
N VAL A 88 5.25 8.22 -3.67
CA VAL A 88 4.95 8.00 -5.09
C VAL A 88 3.43 8.03 -5.31
N ARG A 89 2.97 8.65 -6.40
CA ARG A 89 1.56 8.67 -6.78
C ARG A 89 1.09 7.28 -7.20
N ASN A 90 -0.12 6.89 -6.78
CA ASN A 90 -0.66 5.57 -7.03
C ASN A 90 -0.65 5.17 -8.53
N PRO A 91 -1.05 6.01 -9.50
CA PRO A 91 -0.99 5.64 -10.92
C PRO A 91 0.41 5.23 -11.41
N ILE A 92 1.46 5.83 -10.87
CA ILE A 92 2.85 5.53 -11.23
C ILE A 92 3.26 4.12 -10.78
N LEU A 93 2.72 3.65 -9.66
CA LEU A 93 2.99 2.30 -9.14
C LEU A 93 2.50 1.17 -10.06
N TYR A 94 1.62 1.49 -11.01
CA TYR A 94 1.08 0.54 -11.98
C TYR A 94 1.79 0.63 -13.35
N LYS A 95 2.79 1.51 -13.51
CA LYS A 95 3.61 1.63 -14.72
C LYS A 95 4.75 0.63 -14.72
N ASP A 96 5.09 0.09 -15.89
CA ASP A 96 6.18 -0.90 -16.02
C ASP A 96 7.56 -0.29 -15.74
N TYR A 97 7.72 1.01 -16.00
CA TYR A 97 8.95 1.76 -15.74
C TYR A 97 9.04 2.34 -14.32
N MET A 98 8.10 2.01 -13.41
CA MET A 98 8.03 2.60 -12.07
C MET A 98 9.39 2.69 -11.37
N LEU A 99 10.09 1.55 -11.24
CA LEU A 99 11.35 1.50 -10.50
C LEU A 99 12.45 2.31 -11.19
N GLY A 100 12.56 2.20 -12.52
CA GLY A 100 13.52 2.99 -13.30
C GLY A 100 13.28 4.50 -13.20
N GLY A 101 12.01 4.93 -13.22
CA GLY A 101 11.65 6.34 -13.02
C GLY A 101 11.98 6.87 -11.63
N ILE A 102 11.77 6.06 -10.59
CA ILE A 102 12.18 6.40 -9.21
C ILE A 102 13.71 6.53 -9.13
N SER A 103 14.46 5.53 -9.64
CA SER A 103 15.93 5.58 -9.63
C SER A 103 16.49 6.75 -10.42
N TYR A 104 15.80 7.20 -11.49
CA TYR A 104 16.19 8.39 -12.23
C TYR A 104 16.00 9.67 -11.42
N ILE A 105 14.87 9.81 -10.72
CA ILE A 105 14.61 10.92 -9.80
C ILE A 105 15.65 10.96 -8.68
N GLU A 106 16.03 9.79 -8.15
CA GLU A 106 17.06 9.68 -7.12
C GLU A 106 18.40 10.24 -7.60
N GLN A 107 18.82 9.90 -8.81
CA GLN A 107 20.03 10.44 -9.42
C GLN A 107 19.93 11.95 -9.67
N ALA A 108 18.83 12.40 -10.29
CA ALA A 108 18.63 13.81 -10.66
C ALA A 108 18.59 14.76 -9.45
N LEU A 109 18.10 14.27 -8.30
CA LEU A 109 18.00 15.04 -7.06
C LEU A 109 19.09 14.68 -6.04
N HIS A 110 20.08 13.87 -6.39
CA HIS A 110 21.14 13.41 -5.48
C HIS A 110 20.61 12.78 -4.18
N LEU A 111 19.53 12.01 -4.28
CA LEU A 111 18.91 11.32 -3.14
C LEU A 111 19.65 10.00 -2.86
N GLU A 112 20.19 9.85 -1.65
CA GLU A 112 20.75 8.58 -1.20
C GLU A 112 19.64 7.73 -0.56
N PHE A 113 19.38 6.54 -1.13
CA PHE A 113 18.38 5.62 -0.58
C PHE A 113 18.73 5.24 0.86
N PHE A 114 17.77 5.39 1.77
CA PHE A 114 17.92 4.96 3.16
C PHE A 114 17.06 3.74 3.48
N ARG A 115 15.75 3.80 3.18
CA ARG A 115 14.79 2.71 3.43
C ARG A 115 13.42 2.99 2.85
N ILE A 116 12.62 1.94 2.71
CA ILE A 116 11.17 2.08 2.50
C ILE A 116 10.49 2.34 3.85
N SER A 117 9.78 3.46 3.98
CA SER A 117 9.12 3.85 5.23
C SER A 117 7.64 3.52 5.26
N LYS A 118 6.98 3.39 4.10
CA LYS A 118 5.60 2.88 3.99
C LYS A 118 5.45 2.02 2.75
N LEU A 119 4.75 0.90 2.89
CA LEU A 119 4.47 -0.04 1.82
C LEU A 119 3.06 -0.59 1.99
N HIS A 120 2.17 -0.32 1.03
CA HIS A 120 0.84 -0.94 0.99
C HIS A 120 0.79 -1.92 -0.17
N LEU A 121 0.35 -3.14 0.12
CA LEU A 121 0.25 -4.24 -0.84
C LEU A 121 -1.22 -4.53 -1.12
N ALA A 122 -1.59 -4.56 -2.40
CA ALA A 122 -2.93 -4.89 -2.86
C ALA A 122 -2.93 -6.29 -3.50
N PHE A 123 -3.74 -7.19 -2.96
CA PHE A 123 -4.13 -8.43 -3.61
C PHE A 123 -5.51 -8.23 -4.24
N ASP A 124 -5.57 -8.30 -5.57
CA ASP A 124 -6.77 -8.14 -6.37
C ASP A 124 -7.24 -9.50 -6.87
N THR A 125 -8.54 -9.76 -6.84
CA THR A 125 -9.12 -10.99 -7.39
C THR A 125 -10.52 -10.80 -7.96
N ASN A 126 -10.91 -11.67 -8.89
CA ASN A 126 -12.29 -11.74 -9.39
C ASN A 126 -13.27 -12.47 -8.45
N VAL A 127 -12.76 -13.08 -7.39
CA VAL A 127 -13.55 -13.78 -6.37
C VAL A 127 -14.06 -12.79 -5.33
N ASN A 128 -15.35 -12.86 -4.98
CA ASN A 128 -15.92 -12.02 -3.92
C ASN A 128 -15.48 -12.48 -2.52
N ILE A 129 -14.25 -12.13 -2.17
CA ILE A 129 -13.60 -12.41 -0.88
C ILE A 129 -14.34 -11.81 0.31
N ILE A 130 -15.05 -10.68 0.14
CA ILE A 130 -15.84 -10.07 1.21
C ILE A 130 -17.01 -10.97 1.60
N ASN A 131 -17.79 -11.43 0.62
CA ASN A 131 -18.91 -12.34 0.89
C ASN A 131 -18.42 -13.69 1.43
N ARG A 132 -17.29 -14.20 0.94
CA ARG A 132 -16.70 -15.43 1.48
C ARG A 132 -16.23 -15.24 2.92
N PHE A 133 -15.62 -14.09 3.26
CA PHE A 133 -15.23 -13.74 4.62
C PHE A 133 -16.44 -13.69 5.56
N TYR A 134 -17.51 -13.00 5.20
CA TYR A 134 -18.70 -12.92 6.05
C TYR A 134 -19.42 -14.27 6.22
N LYS A 135 -19.29 -15.20 5.26
CA LYS A 135 -19.74 -16.59 5.43
C LYS A 135 -18.83 -17.34 6.40
N LEU A 136 -17.51 -17.21 6.25
CA LEU A 136 -16.52 -17.84 7.12
C LEU A 136 -16.63 -17.34 8.56
N LEU A 137 -16.87 -16.03 8.76
CA LEU A 137 -17.05 -15.40 10.06
C LEU A 137 -18.25 -15.97 10.83
N LYS A 138 -19.24 -16.50 10.14
CA LYS A 138 -20.45 -17.13 10.72
C LYS A 138 -20.32 -18.64 10.90
N ASN A 139 -19.17 -19.21 10.56
CA ASN A 139 -18.96 -20.64 10.63
C ASN A 139 -18.40 -21.03 12.00
N GLU A 140 -19.16 -21.81 12.76
CA GLU A 140 -18.78 -22.29 14.10
C GLU A 140 -17.69 -23.39 14.06
N ASP A 141 -17.45 -24.01 12.89
CA ASP A 141 -16.42 -25.04 12.72
C ASP A 141 -15.00 -24.48 12.59
N VAL A 142 -14.85 -23.15 12.59
CA VAL A 142 -13.56 -22.47 12.45
C VAL A 142 -13.38 -21.44 13.56
N ASP A 143 -12.17 -21.35 14.06
CA ASP A 143 -11.79 -20.29 14.99
C ASP A 143 -11.01 -19.20 14.25
N PHE A 144 -11.30 -17.95 14.58
CA PHE A 144 -10.51 -16.81 14.14
C PHE A 144 -9.45 -16.47 15.19
N VAL A 145 -8.21 -16.24 14.74
CA VAL A 145 -7.14 -15.65 15.53
C VAL A 145 -6.84 -14.29 14.93
N ILE A 146 -7.17 -13.21 15.65
CA ILE A 146 -6.98 -11.83 15.20
C ILE A 146 -6.01 -11.12 16.15
N ASN A 147 -4.94 -10.53 15.61
CA ASN A 147 -3.83 -9.95 16.39
C ASN A 147 -3.36 -10.91 17.50
N ASP A 148 -3.09 -12.15 17.13
CA ASP A 148 -2.67 -13.26 18.02
C ASP A 148 -3.66 -13.64 19.13
N LYS A 149 -4.86 -13.05 19.15
CA LYS A 149 -5.93 -13.41 20.07
C LYS A 149 -6.95 -14.31 19.39
N LYS A 150 -7.11 -15.53 19.93
CA LYS A 150 -8.18 -16.45 19.52
C LYS A 150 -9.54 -15.91 20.00
N ILE A 151 -10.48 -15.79 19.07
CA ILE A 151 -11.88 -15.46 19.35
C ILE A 151 -12.55 -16.71 19.89
N LYS A 152 -13.13 -16.62 21.09
CA LYS A 152 -13.62 -17.79 21.83
C LYS A 152 -15.11 -18.06 21.65
N SER A 153 -15.86 -17.05 21.21
CA SER A 153 -17.31 -17.10 21.07
C SER A 153 -17.75 -16.25 19.90
N MET A 154 -18.84 -16.67 19.26
CA MET A 154 -19.54 -15.92 18.21
C MET A 154 -20.07 -14.56 18.68
N ASP A 155 -20.31 -14.41 19.98
CA ASP A 155 -20.80 -13.16 20.58
C ASP A 155 -19.66 -12.25 21.10
N GLU A 156 -18.40 -12.68 20.98
CA GLU A 156 -17.25 -11.89 21.44
C GLU A 156 -17.08 -10.64 20.56
N LYS A 157 -17.01 -9.46 21.20
CA LYS A 157 -16.69 -8.22 20.50
C LYS A 157 -15.22 -8.18 20.13
N VAL A 158 -14.94 -8.01 18.84
CA VAL A 158 -13.58 -7.94 18.29
C VAL A 158 -13.30 -6.52 17.81
N HIS A 159 -12.79 -5.67 18.70
CA HIS A 159 -12.59 -4.24 18.39
C HIS A 159 -11.61 -3.96 17.24
N SER A 160 -10.69 -4.89 16.98
CA SER A 160 -9.75 -4.79 15.87
C SER A 160 -10.37 -5.11 14.52
N LEU A 161 -11.51 -5.82 14.47
CA LEU A 161 -12.26 -6.12 13.26
C LEU A 161 -13.44 -5.16 13.14
N ILE A 162 -13.39 -4.30 12.13
CA ILE A 162 -14.40 -3.28 11.92
C ILE A 162 -15.14 -3.55 10.62
N HIS A 163 -16.46 -3.63 10.73
CA HIS A 163 -17.38 -3.84 9.63
C HIS A 163 -17.88 -2.51 9.11
N ILE A 164 -17.76 -2.27 7.81
CA ILE A 164 -18.31 -1.09 7.15
C ILE A 164 -19.35 -1.56 6.13
N SER A 165 -20.42 -0.79 5.99
CA SER A 165 -21.34 -0.94 4.88
C SER A 165 -21.84 0.39 4.38
N VAL A 166 -21.89 0.55 3.07
CA VAL A 166 -22.54 1.68 2.39
C VAL A 166 -23.84 1.19 1.76
N GLY A 167 -24.82 2.09 1.65
CA GLY A 167 -26.08 1.81 0.99
C GLY A 167 -27.06 2.95 1.08
N THR A 168 -28.25 2.73 0.56
CA THR A 168 -29.35 3.71 0.60
C THR A 168 -30.03 3.77 1.97
N ARG A 169 -30.86 4.79 2.21
CA ARG A 169 -31.72 4.85 3.41
C ARG A 169 -32.61 3.61 3.56
N LYS A 170 -33.09 3.05 2.46
CA LYS A 170 -33.94 1.84 2.43
C LYS A 170 -33.13 0.56 2.64
N ASN A 171 -31.92 0.51 2.10
CA ASN A 171 -31.04 -0.66 2.20
C ASN A 171 -29.63 -0.23 2.62
N ARG A 172 -29.42 -0.17 3.93
CA ARG A 172 -28.21 0.40 4.56
C ARG A 172 -26.96 -0.49 4.45
N TYR A 173 -27.10 -1.75 4.02
CA TYR A 173 -26.06 -2.77 4.12
C TYR A 173 -25.67 -3.40 2.76
N GLN A 174 -25.66 -2.60 1.68
CA GLN A 174 -25.44 -3.07 0.31
C GLN A 174 -23.97 -3.41 0.07
N ASP A 175 -23.10 -2.41 0.23
CA ASP A 175 -21.70 -2.50 -0.15
C ASP A 175 -20.87 -2.70 1.10
N LYS A 176 -20.66 -3.98 1.44
CA LYS A 176 -19.92 -4.38 2.62
C LYS A 176 -18.42 -4.29 2.35
N SER A 177 -17.71 -3.86 3.37
CA SER A 177 -16.27 -3.97 3.49
C SER A 177 -15.92 -4.29 4.95
N PHE A 178 -14.66 -4.62 5.18
CA PHE A 178 -14.15 -4.74 6.54
C PHE A 178 -12.69 -4.34 6.59
N TYR A 179 -12.22 -4.03 7.78
CA TYR A 179 -10.80 -3.90 8.03
C TYR A 179 -10.41 -4.52 9.37
N VAL A 180 -9.18 -5.00 9.43
CA VAL A 180 -8.55 -5.53 10.65
C VAL A 180 -7.30 -4.71 10.92
N LYS A 181 -7.18 -4.14 12.11
CA LYS A 181 -6.03 -3.31 12.49
C LYS A 181 -5.38 -3.81 13.76
N ASN A 182 -4.06 -3.64 13.85
CA ASN A 182 -3.36 -3.78 15.13
C ASN A 182 -3.59 -2.53 16.00
N ASN A 183 -3.11 -2.56 17.24
CA ASN A 183 -3.49 -1.56 18.25
C ASN A 183 -3.05 -0.12 17.92
N ASP A 184 -1.95 0.05 17.18
CA ASP A 184 -1.37 1.35 16.82
C ASP A 184 -1.62 1.72 15.35
N ASP A 185 -2.48 0.97 14.65
CA ASP A 185 -2.80 1.13 13.23
C ASP A 185 -1.57 1.09 12.30
N SER A 186 -0.43 0.56 12.77
CA SER A 186 0.80 0.43 11.97
C SER A 186 0.74 -0.72 10.95
N LEU A 187 -0.14 -1.70 11.19
CA LEU A 187 -0.46 -2.82 10.31
C LEU A 187 -1.99 -2.94 10.16
N VAL A 188 -2.49 -2.79 8.94
CA VAL A 188 -3.94 -2.81 8.68
C VAL A 188 -4.26 -3.64 7.44
N LEU A 189 -5.25 -4.53 7.53
CA LEU A 189 -5.89 -5.18 6.40
C LEU A 189 -7.19 -4.45 6.10
N SER A 190 -7.44 -4.12 4.84
CA SER A 190 -8.75 -3.64 4.34
C SER A 190 -9.27 -4.58 3.25
N ALA A 191 -10.57 -4.77 3.20
CA ALA A 191 -11.23 -5.66 2.25
C ALA A 191 -12.48 -5.01 1.66
N TYR A 192 -12.52 -4.81 0.34
CA TYR A 192 -13.59 -4.05 -0.30
C TYR A 192 -13.77 -4.38 -1.79
N ASN A 193 -14.90 -3.96 -2.34
CA ASN A 193 -15.20 -4.08 -3.77
C ASN A 193 -14.52 -2.93 -4.54
N LYS A 194 -13.35 -3.23 -5.11
CA LYS A 194 -12.54 -2.24 -5.83
C LYS A 194 -13.22 -1.76 -7.11
N ALA A 195 -13.94 -2.64 -7.79
CA ALA A 195 -14.68 -2.26 -8.99
C ALA A 195 -15.74 -1.17 -8.70
N LEU A 196 -16.42 -1.24 -7.56
CA LEU A 196 -17.36 -0.18 -7.15
C LEU A 196 -16.63 1.13 -6.84
N GLU A 197 -15.52 1.07 -6.10
CA GLU A 197 -14.70 2.27 -5.83
C GLU A 197 -14.23 2.96 -7.12
N MET A 198 -13.85 2.19 -8.13
CA MET A 198 -13.42 2.71 -9.43
C MET A 198 -14.56 3.36 -10.23
N VAL A 199 -15.78 2.84 -10.14
CA VAL A 199 -16.96 3.47 -10.76
C VAL A 199 -17.28 4.81 -10.09
N GLU A 200 -17.17 4.87 -8.76
CA GLU A 200 -17.38 6.11 -8.00
C GLU A 200 -16.24 7.12 -8.18
N ASN A 201 -15.05 6.66 -8.58
CA ASN A 201 -13.87 7.47 -8.82
C ASN A 201 -13.20 7.06 -10.15
N CYS A 202 -13.74 7.58 -11.26
CA CYS A 202 -13.39 7.20 -12.64
C CYS A 202 -11.92 7.43 -13.03
N ALA A 203 -11.09 8.02 -12.16
CA ALA A 203 -9.67 8.27 -12.43
C ALA A 203 -8.76 7.04 -12.16
N LYS A 204 -9.32 5.82 -12.04
CA LYS A 204 -8.59 4.61 -11.57
C LYS A 204 -8.57 3.42 -12.53
N ASP A 205 -8.99 3.59 -13.78
CA ASP A 205 -9.10 2.52 -14.77
C ASP A 205 -7.77 1.80 -15.06
N TYR A 206 -6.63 2.46 -14.82
CA TYR A 206 -5.29 1.87 -14.92
C TYR A 206 -5.11 0.61 -14.06
N ILE A 207 -5.85 0.47 -12.96
CA ILE A 207 -5.80 -0.72 -12.10
C ILE A 207 -6.36 -1.93 -12.85
N ALA A 208 -7.56 -1.80 -13.44
CA ALA A 208 -8.19 -2.86 -14.22
C ALA A 208 -7.35 -3.25 -15.44
N LEU A 209 -6.75 -2.26 -16.11
CA LEU A 209 -5.80 -2.49 -17.21
C LEU A 209 -4.58 -3.29 -16.76
N LYS A 210 -3.96 -2.93 -15.63
CA LYS A 210 -2.77 -3.63 -15.10
C LYS A 210 -3.07 -5.06 -14.66
N VAL A 211 -4.21 -5.30 -14.00
CA VAL A 211 -4.55 -6.65 -13.49
C VAL A 211 -5.21 -7.55 -14.53
N GLY A 212 -5.76 -6.98 -15.61
CA GLY A 212 -6.36 -7.72 -16.73
C GLY A 212 -7.77 -8.27 -16.46
N PHE A 213 -8.51 -7.72 -15.48
CA PHE A 213 -9.91 -8.08 -15.21
C PHE A 213 -10.67 -6.95 -14.50
N ASN A 214 -11.98 -6.84 -14.78
CA ASN A 214 -12.79 -5.69 -14.33
C ASN A 214 -13.58 -5.94 -13.04
N ARG A 215 -13.92 -7.19 -12.74
CA ARG A 215 -14.56 -7.54 -11.47
C ARG A 215 -13.46 -7.68 -10.43
N ILE A 216 -13.20 -6.64 -9.65
CA ILE A 216 -12.08 -6.61 -8.72
C ILE A 216 -12.60 -6.48 -7.28
N TYR A 217 -12.25 -7.45 -6.45
CA TYR A 217 -12.29 -7.35 -5.00
C TYR A 217 -10.87 -7.34 -4.47
N ARG A 218 -10.60 -6.46 -3.51
CA ARG A 218 -9.25 -6.21 -3.04
C ARG A 218 -9.11 -6.54 -1.57
N PHE A 219 -8.04 -7.24 -1.23
CA PHE A 219 -7.40 -7.11 0.08
C PHE A 219 -6.22 -6.16 -0.03
N GLU A 220 -6.17 -5.18 0.86
CA GLU A 220 -5.09 -4.21 0.93
C GLU A 220 -4.44 -4.30 2.31
N VAL A 221 -3.17 -4.67 2.37
CA VAL A 221 -2.41 -4.70 3.61
C VAL A 221 -1.48 -3.50 3.67
N ARG A 222 -1.65 -2.67 4.69
CA ARG A 222 -0.94 -1.41 4.91
C ARG A 222 0.15 -1.60 5.95
N LEU A 223 1.40 -1.44 5.54
CA LEU A 223 2.57 -1.35 6.41
C LEU A 223 2.93 0.13 6.55
N ASN A 224 2.43 0.78 7.61
CA ASN A 224 2.42 2.24 7.75
C ASN A 224 3.71 2.83 8.34
N CYS A 225 4.66 1.98 8.75
CA CYS A 225 5.95 2.42 9.24
C CYS A 225 7.03 1.36 9.00
N TYR A 226 8.28 1.82 8.96
CA TYR A 226 9.46 0.96 8.76
C TYR A 226 9.55 -0.20 9.76
N LYS A 227 9.15 0.00 11.03
CA LYS A 227 9.20 -1.07 12.04
C LYS A 227 8.40 -2.30 11.59
N VAL A 228 7.17 -2.09 11.14
CA VAL A 228 6.29 -3.18 10.68
C VAL A 228 6.81 -3.80 9.39
N ILE A 229 7.33 -2.99 8.47
CA ILE A 229 7.96 -3.47 7.22
C ILE A 229 9.13 -4.41 7.56
N ARG A 230 10.06 -3.97 8.42
CA ARG A 230 11.21 -4.76 8.85
C ARG A 230 10.80 -6.08 9.52
N GLU A 231 9.80 -6.04 10.40
CA GLU A 231 9.26 -7.26 11.03
C GLU A 231 8.64 -8.23 10.00
N THR A 232 7.95 -7.70 8.98
CA THR A 232 7.41 -8.51 7.88
C THR A 232 8.54 -9.11 7.03
N LEU A 233 9.58 -8.34 6.71
CA LEU A 233 10.74 -8.81 5.96
C LEU A 233 11.47 -9.94 6.69
N GLN A 234 11.70 -9.77 7.99
CA GLN A 234 12.31 -10.80 8.84
C GLN A 234 11.48 -12.09 8.84
N ALA A 235 10.17 -11.99 9.05
CA ALA A 235 9.27 -13.14 9.01
C ALA A 235 9.17 -13.77 7.60
N ALA A 236 9.40 -13.00 6.55
CA ALA A 236 9.49 -13.47 5.17
C ALA A 236 10.89 -13.97 4.79
N ASN A 237 11.90 -13.89 5.66
CA ASN A 237 13.29 -14.18 5.32
C ASN A 237 13.76 -13.44 4.04
N VAL A 238 13.46 -12.13 3.98
CA VAL A 238 13.90 -11.20 2.93
C VAL A 238 14.78 -10.15 3.60
N LYS A 239 15.93 -9.83 3.03
CA LYS A 239 16.80 -8.78 3.60
C LYS A 239 16.21 -7.41 3.29
N ASP A 240 16.42 -6.46 4.21
CA ASP A 240 15.92 -5.09 4.04
C ASP A 240 16.50 -4.41 2.78
N GLU A 241 17.78 -4.65 2.51
CA GLU A 241 18.51 -4.17 1.33
C GLU A 241 17.96 -4.73 0.00
N GLU A 242 17.34 -5.90 0.03
CA GLU A 242 16.77 -6.56 -1.15
C GLU A 242 15.38 -6.02 -1.51
N LEU A 243 14.68 -5.39 -0.56
CA LEU A 243 13.28 -4.97 -0.74
C LEU A 243 13.14 -3.98 -1.90
N TYR A 244 14.06 -3.02 -2.02
CA TYR A 244 13.99 -1.98 -3.05
C TYR A 244 13.95 -2.58 -4.48
N TYR A 245 14.88 -3.49 -4.77
CA TYR A 245 14.94 -4.17 -6.08
C TYR A 245 13.78 -5.16 -6.27
N SER A 246 13.21 -5.68 -5.17
CA SER A 246 12.12 -6.64 -5.20
C SER A 246 10.73 -5.99 -5.34
N LEU A 247 10.63 -4.66 -5.44
CA LEU A 247 9.35 -3.95 -5.60
C LEU A 247 8.61 -4.32 -6.90
N VAL A 248 9.32 -4.85 -7.89
CA VAL A 248 8.75 -5.32 -9.16
C VAL A 248 8.58 -6.85 -9.22
N ASP A 249 9.04 -7.59 -8.21
CA ASP A 249 8.92 -9.04 -8.15
C ASP A 249 7.62 -9.48 -7.48
N SER A 250 6.67 -9.95 -8.30
CA SER A 250 5.37 -10.41 -7.84
C SER A 250 5.45 -11.56 -6.81
N ASN A 251 6.48 -12.40 -6.87
CA ASN A 251 6.65 -13.50 -5.91
C ASN A 251 7.01 -12.96 -4.52
N THR A 252 7.96 -12.04 -4.46
CA THR A 252 8.33 -11.37 -3.21
C THR A 252 7.14 -10.56 -2.66
N LEU A 253 6.43 -9.80 -3.50
CA LEU A 253 5.26 -9.06 -3.05
C LEU A 253 4.16 -9.98 -2.49
N MET A 254 3.89 -11.12 -3.14
CA MET A 254 2.94 -12.12 -2.64
C MET A 254 3.38 -12.71 -1.29
N LYS A 255 4.67 -13.03 -1.14
CA LYS A 255 5.24 -13.54 0.11
C LYS A 255 5.05 -12.55 1.25
N LEU A 256 5.38 -11.27 1.01
CA LEU A 256 5.21 -10.19 1.99
C LEU A 256 3.73 -9.98 2.33
N PHE A 257 2.85 -10.06 1.33
CA PHE A 257 1.40 -9.98 1.53
C PHE A 257 0.90 -11.10 2.46
N TRP A 258 1.27 -12.36 2.20
CA TRP A 258 0.90 -13.50 3.04
C TRP A 258 1.40 -13.40 4.48
N VAL A 259 2.69 -13.05 4.65
CA VAL A 259 3.28 -12.88 5.98
C VAL A 259 2.57 -11.77 6.75
N SER A 260 2.29 -10.63 6.09
CA SER A 260 1.60 -9.51 6.72
C SER A 260 0.16 -9.87 7.09
N LEU A 261 -0.53 -10.65 6.25
CA LEU A 261 -1.88 -11.12 6.53
C LEU A 261 -1.91 -12.09 7.73
N ASN A 262 -0.95 -13.02 7.81
CA ASN A 262 -0.84 -13.97 8.93
C ASN A 262 -0.59 -13.31 10.28
N ARG A 263 0.05 -12.14 10.29
CA ARG A 263 0.26 -11.33 11.51
C ARG A 263 -1.04 -10.69 12.01
N LEU A 264 -2.02 -10.47 11.13
CA LEU A 264 -3.31 -9.86 11.48
C LEU A 264 -4.40 -10.90 11.74
N VAL A 265 -4.58 -11.85 10.82
CA VAL A 265 -5.69 -12.80 10.81
C VAL A 265 -5.23 -14.18 10.40
N ARG A 266 -5.55 -15.17 11.22
CA ARG A 266 -5.37 -16.60 10.90
C ARG A 266 -6.67 -17.34 11.18
N ILE A 267 -6.92 -18.38 10.40
CA ILE A 267 -8.08 -19.27 10.56
C ILE A 267 -7.58 -20.59 11.11
N GLN A 268 -8.19 -21.07 12.18
CA GLN A 268 -7.88 -22.40 12.72
C GLN A 268 -9.04 -23.35 12.47
N LYS A 269 -8.74 -24.53 11.94
CA LYS A 269 -9.70 -25.61 11.76
C LYS A 269 -9.01 -26.94 12.03
N SER A 270 -9.58 -27.75 12.92
CA SER A 270 -9.09 -29.11 13.23
C SER A 270 -7.57 -29.16 13.53
N ARG A 271 -7.09 -28.25 14.41
CA ARG A 271 -5.67 -28.08 14.81
C ARG A 271 -4.71 -27.60 13.71
N LYS A 272 -5.20 -27.32 12.51
CA LYS A 272 -4.42 -26.66 11.45
C LYS A 272 -4.69 -25.17 11.45
N SER A 273 -3.67 -24.38 11.17
CA SER A 273 -3.76 -22.94 10.96
C SER A 273 -3.63 -22.66 9.46
N TYR A 274 -4.51 -21.82 8.94
CA TYR A 274 -4.55 -21.39 7.55
C TYR A 274 -4.43 -19.87 7.50
N ASN A 275 -3.78 -19.38 6.45
CA ASN A 275 -3.84 -17.97 6.09
C ASN A 275 -5.28 -17.61 5.68
N LEU A 276 -5.70 -16.37 5.93
CA LEU A 276 -7.04 -15.93 5.57
C LEU A 276 -7.31 -16.08 4.06
N LEU A 277 -6.31 -15.84 3.20
CA LEU A 277 -6.48 -15.98 1.75
C LEU A 277 -6.73 -17.44 1.35
N GLU A 278 -5.99 -18.39 1.92
CA GLU A 278 -6.16 -19.84 1.69
C GLU A 278 -7.55 -20.32 2.13
N ALA A 279 -8.09 -19.75 3.20
CA ALA A 279 -9.42 -20.09 3.69
C ALA A 279 -10.55 -19.52 2.80
N LEU A 280 -10.23 -18.55 1.94
CA LEU A 280 -11.22 -17.79 1.17
C LEU A 280 -11.18 -18.02 -0.32
N ILE A 281 -10.09 -18.49 -0.92
CA ILE A 281 -9.97 -18.68 -2.37
C ILE A 281 -9.97 -20.16 -2.71
#